data_AF-A0A090T5A9-F1
#
_entry.id   AF-A0A090T5A9-F1
#
_cell.length_a   1.000
_cell.length_b   1.000
_cell.length_c   1.000
_cell.angle_alpha   90.00
_cell.angle_beta   90.00
_cell.angle_gamma   90.00
#
_symmetry.space_group_name_H-M   'P 1'
#
loop_
_entity.id
_entity.type
_entity.pdbx_description
1 polymer ?
#
loop_
_entity_poly.entity_id
_entity_poly.type
_entity_poly.pdbx_seq_one_letter_code
_entity_poly.pdbx_strand_id
1 'polypeptide(L)'
;MSVLTAKVAGVKRVIACAPPFNGQPNVAIVAAMAMAGADEIYCFGGVQAVGAMALGTETIAPVDMIVGPGNAFVAEAKRQLFGRVGIDLFAGPTETLVIADEKGCDPELAAADLLGQAEHGYNSPAVLLTNSEQFAQETIKEIERQLTILPTAEVAGKAWQITVK
;
A
#
# COMPACT_ATOMS: atom_id res chain seq x y z
N MET A 1 -7.99 -3.62 -6.20
CA MET A 1 -7.27 -4.87 -6.50
C MET A 1 -7.99 -6.08 -5.90
N SER A 2 -8.20 -6.15 -4.58
CA SER A 2 -8.69 -7.38 -3.92
C SER A 2 -10.09 -7.87 -4.32
N VAL A 3 -11.09 -6.97 -4.36
CA VAL A 3 -12.48 -7.36 -4.62
C VAL A 3 -12.63 -8.04 -5.99
N LEU A 4 -12.11 -7.41 -7.05
CA LEU A 4 -12.21 -7.93 -8.41
C LEU A 4 -11.51 -9.29 -8.54
N THR A 5 -10.32 -9.45 -7.94
CA THR A 5 -9.62 -10.74 -7.92
C THR A 5 -10.46 -11.85 -7.30
N ALA A 6 -11.11 -11.56 -6.16
CA ALA A 6 -12.00 -12.52 -5.50
C ALA A 6 -13.23 -12.87 -6.35
N LYS A 7 -13.85 -11.87 -7.01
CA LYS A 7 -15.01 -12.13 -7.88
C LYS A 7 -14.63 -12.94 -9.11
N VAL A 8 -13.49 -12.65 -9.74
CA VAL A 8 -12.97 -13.45 -10.87
C VAL A 8 -12.68 -14.89 -10.44
N ALA A 9 -12.19 -15.10 -9.22
CA ALA A 9 -11.99 -16.44 -8.64
C ALA A 9 -13.29 -17.18 -8.28
N GLY A 10 -14.46 -16.55 -8.44
CA GLY A 10 -15.77 -17.17 -8.17
C GLY A 10 -16.18 -17.13 -6.70
N VAL A 11 -15.58 -16.25 -5.88
CA VAL A 11 -16.00 -16.07 -4.48
C VAL A 11 -17.44 -15.55 -4.43
N LYS A 12 -18.32 -16.30 -3.77
CA LYS A 12 -19.77 -16.03 -3.74
C LYS A 12 -20.14 -14.80 -2.93
N ARG A 13 -19.36 -14.48 -1.88
CA ARG A 13 -19.59 -13.37 -0.97
C ARG A 13 -18.27 -12.65 -0.69
N VAL A 14 -18.18 -11.40 -1.12
CA VAL A 14 -17.04 -10.51 -0.93
C VAL A 14 -17.52 -9.28 -0.17
N ILE A 15 -17.07 -9.14 1.08
CA ILE A 15 -17.30 -7.93 1.86
C ILE A 15 -16.09 -7.02 1.77
N ALA A 16 -16.31 -5.71 1.76
CA ALA A 16 -15.26 -4.71 1.69
C ALA A 16 -15.43 -3.66 2.79
N CYS A 17 -14.35 -3.40 3.53
CA CYS A 17 -14.32 -2.41 4.60
C CYS A 17 -13.35 -1.29 4.22
N ALA A 18 -13.78 -0.04 4.37
CA ALA A 18 -12.91 1.13 4.25
C ALA A 18 -13.20 2.13 5.37
N PRO A 19 -12.17 2.70 6.02
CA PRO A 19 -12.37 3.72 7.03
C PRO A 19 -13.02 4.97 6.41
N PRO A 20 -13.88 5.68 7.15
CA PRO A 20 -14.45 6.93 6.70
C PRO A 20 -13.36 7.98 6.45
N PHE A 21 -13.52 8.77 5.40
CA PHE A 21 -12.71 9.95 5.11
C PHE A 21 -13.48 11.19 5.57
N ASN A 22 -12.93 11.98 6.49
CA ASN A 22 -13.62 13.12 7.11
C ASN A 22 -15.00 12.75 7.69
N GLY A 23 -15.10 11.58 8.30
CA GLY A 23 -16.33 11.10 8.94
C GLY A 23 -17.40 10.56 7.98
N GLN A 24 -17.13 10.49 6.67
CA GLN A 24 -18.07 9.98 5.67
C GLN A 24 -17.44 8.91 4.77
N PRO A 25 -18.25 8.06 4.11
CA PRO A 25 -17.74 7.17 3.07
C PRO A 25 -17.08 7.96 1.94
N ASN A 26 -15.88 7.54 1.51
CA ASN A 26 -15.26 8.11 0.33
C ASN A 26 -15.95 7.59 -0.94
N VAL A 27 -16.54 8.50 -1.72
CA VAL A 27 -17.34 8.18 -2.92
C VAL A 27 -16.56 7.33 -3.93
N ALA A 28 -15.29 7.66 -4.18
CA ALA A 28 -14.47 6.93 -5.13
C ALA A 28 -14.16 5.51 -4.66
N ILE A 29 -13.91 5.33 -3.35
CA ILE A 29 -13.66 4.01 -2.76
C ILE A 29 -14.91 3.14 -2.85
N VAL A 30 -16.08 3.67 -2.46
CA VAL A 30 -17.35 2.94 -2.52
C VAL A 30 -17.71 2.58 -3.97
N ALA A 31 -17.56 3.51 -4.91
CA ALA A 31 -17.80 3.25 -6.33
C ALA A 31 -16.87 2.16 -6.86
N ALA A 32 -15.57 2.21 -6.53
CA ALA A 32 -14.61 1.19 -6.94
C ALA A 32 -14.95 -0.19 -6.37
N MET A 33 -15.35 -0.28 -5.10
CA MET A 33 -15.78 -1.53 -4.47
C MET A 33 -17.03 -2.10 -5.15
N ALA A 34 -18.03 -1.26 -5.42
CA ALA A 34 -19.27 -1.66 -6.09
C ALA A 34 -19.01 -2.14 -7.52
N MET A 35 -18.23 -1.39 -8.31
CA MET A 35 -17.86 -1.76 -9.68
C MET A 35 -17.01 -3.02 -9.74
N ALA A 36 -16.18 -3.26 -8.72
CA ALA A 36 -15.40 -4.50 -8.61
C ALA A 36 -16.24 -5.72 -8.19
N GLY A 37 -17.49 -5.51 -7.75
CA GLY A 37 -18.45 -6.56 -7.39
C GLY A 37 -18.48 -6.93 -5.90
N ALA A 38 -18.14 -6.02 -4.98
CA ALA A 38 -18.36 -6.27 -3.56
C ALA A 38 -19.86 -6.49 -3.28
N ASP A 39 -20.17 -7.53 -2.52
CA ASP A 39 -21.56 -7.87 -2.15
C ASP A 39 -22.04 -7.03 -0.96
N GLU A 40 -21.13 -6.67 -0.05
CA GLU A 40 -21.40 -5.80 1.10
C GLU A 40 -20.26 -4.79 1.28
N ILE A 41 -20.60 -3.54 1.56
CA ILE A 41 -19.62 -2.46 1.77
C ILE A 41 -19.87 -1.83 3.13
N TYR A 42 -18.84 -1.79 3.95
CA TYR A 42 -18.89 -1.22 5.30
C TYR A 42 -17.93 -0.04 5.45
N CYS A 43 -18.43 1.07 6.01
CA CYS A 43 -17.66 2.30 6.20
C CYS A 43 -16.98 2.33 7.58
N PHE A 44 -16.06 1.39 7.81
CA PHE A 44 -15.13 1.40 8.93
C PHE A 44 -13.86 0.61 8.58
N GLY A 45 -12.77 0.80 9.33
CA GLY A 45 -11.47 0.18 9.05
C GLY A 45 -10.69 -0.15 10.32
N GLY A 46 -9.41 -0.48 10.20
CA GLY A 46 -8.55 -0.75 11.36
C GLY A 46 -8.78 -2.12 12.01
N VAL A 47 -8.29 -2.27 13.24
CA VAL A 47 -8.33 -3.54 14.01
C VAL A 47 -9.77 -4.04 14.18
N GLN A 48 -10.71 -3.13 14.42
CA GLN A 48 -12.13 -3.44 14.59
C GLN A 48 -12.76 -4.02 13.33
N ALA A 49 -12.33 -3.59 12.13
CA ALA A 49 -12.81 -4.16 10.87
C ALA A 49 -12.26 -5.57 10.67
N VAL A 50 -10.97 -5.79 10.96
CA VAL A 50 -10.38 -7.13 10.91
C VAL A 50 -11.10 -8.06 11.90
N GLY A 51 -11.33 -7.62 13.14
CA GLY A 51 -12.04 -8.39 14.16
C GLY A 51 -13.47 -8.73 13.75
N ALA A 52 -14.24 -7.74 13.26
CA ALA A 52 -15.61 -7.96 12.80
C ALA A 52 -15.69 -8.94 11.63
N MET A 53 -14.78 -8.82 10.65
CA MET A 53 -14.74 -9.74 9.51
C MET A 53 -14.30 -11.15 9.91
N ALA A 54 -13.35 -11.29 10.84
CA ALA A 54 -12.82 -12.59 11.25
C ALA A 54 -13.73 -13.35 12.22
N LEU A 55 -14.35 -12.63 13.16
CA LEU A 55 -15.11 -13.23 14.28
C LEU A 55 -16.61 -13.16 14.06
N GLY A 56 -17.07 -12.25 13.21
CA GLY A 56 -18.48 -11.90 13.06
C GLY A 56 -18.99 -10.96 14.16
N THR A 57 -20.11 -10.31 13.89
CA THR A 57 -20.88 -9.48 14.83
C THR A 57 -22.38 -9.81 14.67
N GLU A 58 -23.28 -9.11 15.38
CA GLU A 58 -24.72 -9.29 15.13
C GLU A 58 -25.14 -8.90 13.70
N THR A 59 -24.36 -8.04 13.04
CA THR A 59 -24.68 -7.49 11.71
C THR A 59 -23.73 -7.92 10.61
N ILE A 60 -22.54 -8.42 10.95
CA ILE A 60 -21.51 -8.81 9.98
C ILE A 60 -21.23 -10.30 10.15
N ALA A 61 -21.64 -11.11 9.17
CA ALA A 61 -21.27 -12.52 9.16
C ALA A 61 -19.76 -12.68 8.89
N PRO A 62 -19.07 -13.61 9.59
CA PRO A 62 -17.63 -13.80 9.43
C PRO A 62 -17.26 -14.25 8.01
N VAL A 63 -15.99 -14.08 7.65
CA VAL A 63 -15.41 -14.53 6.37
C VAL A 63 -14.32 -15.57 6.58
N ASP A 64 -14.03 -16.32 5.52
CA ASP A 64 -12.99 -17.37 5.55
C ASP A 64 -11.57 -16.81 5.27
N MET A 65 -11.47 -15.65 4.62
CA MET A 65 -10.18 -15.02 4.29
C MET A 65 -10.27 -13.49 4.33
N ILE A 66 -9.26 -12.85 4.92
CA ILE A 66 -9.09 -11.39 4.93
C ILE A 66 -7.83 -11.03 4.14
N VAL A 67 -8.01 -10.16 3.15
CA VAL A 67 -6.94 -9.69 2.26
C VAL A 67 -6.86 -8.17 2.27
N GLY A 68 -5.69 -7.65 1.92
CA GLY A 68 -5.44 -6.23 1.79
C GLY A 68 -4.40 -5.71 2.78
N PRO A 69 -3.65 -4.67 2.36
CA PRO A 69 -2.67 -4.02 3.21
C PRO A 69 -3.35 -3.18 4.29
N GLY A 70 -2.59 -2.84 5.31
CA GLY A 70 -2.98 -1.89 6.34
C GLY A 70 -1.78 -1.49 7.15
N ASN A 71 -1.97 -0.54 8.07
CA ASN A 71 -0.92 -0.14 8.99
C ASN A 71 -0.52 -1.29 9.93
N ALA A 72 0.50 -1.05 10.75
CA ALA A 72 1.03 -2.04 11.70
C ALA A 72 -0.05 -2.67 12.60
N PHE A 73 -1.09 -1.93 12.98
CA PHE A 73 -2.18 -2.44 13.81
C PHE A 73 -3.07 -3.44 13.06
N VAL A 74 -3.37 -3.17 11.78
CA VAL A 74 -4.11 -4.12 10.92
C VAL A 74 -3.29 -5.37 10.67
N ALA A 75 -1.99 -5.22 10.41
CA ALA A 75 -1.08 -6.36 10.23
C ALA A 75 -1.01 -7.23 11.50
N GLU A 76 -0.89 -6.61 12.68
CA GLU A 76 -0.89 -7.33 13.96
C GLU A 76 -2.24 -8.00 14.26
N ALA A 77 -3.37 -7.34 13.97
CA ALA A 77 -4.69 -7.95 14.11
C ALA A 77 -4.85 -9.19 13.22
N LYS A 78 -4.43 -9.11 11.95
CA LYS A 78 -4.40 -10.25 11.03
C LYS A 78 -3.51 -11.38 11.57
N ARG A 79 -2.35 -11.04 12.16
CA ARG A 79 -1.44 -12.03 12.78
C ARG A 79 -2.07 -12.76 13.96
N GLN A 80 -2.76 -12.06 14.85
CA GLN A 80 -3.42 -12.69 16.00
C GLN A 80 -4.60 -13.58 15.59
N LEU A 81 -5.27 -13.25 14.48
CA LEU A 81 -6.44 -13.98 13.97
C LEU A 81 -6.08 -15.06 12.94
N PHE A 82 -4.81 -15.16 12.54
CA PHE A 82 -4.37 -16.18 11.61
C PHE A 82 -4.61 -17.59 12.18
N GLY A 83 -5.17 -18.48 11.34
CA GLY A 83 -5.61 -19.81 11.74
C GLY A 83 -7.08 -19.86 12.17
N ARG A 84 -7.65 -18.74 12.66
CA ARG A 84 -9.10 -18.56 12.79
C ARG A 84 -9.72 -18.11 11.48
N VAL A 85 -9.03 -17.23 10.76
CA VAL A 85 -9.36 -16.77 9.41
C VAL A 85 -8.10 -16.86 8.54
N GLY A 86 -8.26 -17.12 7.24
CA GLY A 86 -7.17 -17.03 6.28
C GLY A 86 -6.70 -15.58 6.13
N ILE A 87 -5.40 -15.38 5.90
CA ILE A 87 -4.84 -14.06 5.55
C ILE A 87 -3.94 -14.22 4.32
N ASP A 88 -3.79 -13.17 3.53
CA ASP A 88 -2.86 -13.11 2.39
C ASP A 88 -1.39 -13.08 2.84
N LEU A 89 -0.97 -12.01 3.50
CA LEU A 89 0.40 -11.77 3.95
C LEU A 89 0.46 -10.75 5.08
N PHE A 90 1.58 -10.75 5.81
CA PHE A 90 1.96 -9.67 6.71
C PHE A 90 2.52 -8.52 5.89
N ALA A 91 1.69 -7.50 5.67
CA ALA A 91 2.10 -6.36 4.86
C ALA A 91 3.16 -5.56 5.61
N GLY A 92 4.39 -5.56 5.07
CA GLY A 92 5.43 -4.61 5.46
C GLY A 92 5.21 -3.23 4.84
N PRO A 93 6.08 -2.25 5.12
CA PRO A 93 6.11 -1.02 4.35
C PRO A 93 6.36 -1.35 2.86
N THR A 94 5.82 -0.51 1.98
CA THR A 94 6.12 -0.61 0.55
C THR A 94 7.61 -0.38 0.33
N GLU A 95 8.20 -1.12 -0.61
CA GLU A 95 9.61 -1.02 -0.97
C GLU A 95 9.79 -1.03 -2.47
N THR A 96 10.90 -0.47 -2.96
CA THR A 96 11.25 -0.49 -4.38
C THR A 96 12.75 -0.54 -4.61
N LEU A 97 13.14 -1.34 -5.60
CA LEU A 97 14.51 -1.46 -6.10
C LEU A 97 14.51 -1.12 -7.60
N VAL A 98 15.16 -0.02 -7.95
CA VAL A 98 15.41 0.36 -9.34
C VAL A 98 16.80 -0.16 -9.73
N ILE A 99 16.86 -0.99 -10.76
CA ILE A 99 18.12 -1.45 -11.37
C ILE A 99 18.29 -0.70 -12.69
N ALA A 100 19.29 0.16 -12.78
CA ALA A 100 19.47 1.07 -13.92
C ALA A 100 20.95 1.25 -14.29
N ASP A 101 21.22 1.54 -15.56
CA ASP A 101 22.55 1.85 -16.08
C ASP A 101 22.56 3.18 -16.84
N GLU A 102 23.75 3.74 -17.06
CA GLU A 102 23.95 5.01 -17.76
C GLU A 102 23.68 4.94 -19.28
N LYS A 103 23.54 3.73 -19.86
CA LYS A 103 23.46 3.57 -21.32
C LYS A 103 22.04 3.70 -21.85
N GLY A 104 21.06 3.31 -21.05
CA GLY A 104 19.66 3.28 -21.46
C GLY A 104 18.68 3.94 -20.51
N CYS A 105 19.12 4.37 -19.33
CA CYS A 105 18.25 4.98 -18.33
C CYS A 105 18.48 6.47 -18.20
N ASP A 106 17.45 7.17 -17.75
CA ASP A 106 17.45 8.59 -17.46
C ASP A 106 17.47 8.79 -15.93
N PRO A 107 18.41 9.59 -15.38
CA PRO A 107 18.48 9.83 -13.94
C PRO A 107 17.25 10.51 -13.33
N GLU A 108 16.56 11.38 -14.08
CA GLU A 108 15.33 12.05 -13.63
C GLU A 108 14.19 11.05 -13.50
N LEU A 109 14.06 10.12 -14.46
CA LEU A 109 13.06 9.05 -14.39
C LEU A 109 13.36 8.07 -13.26
N ALA A 110 14.62 7.68 -13.06
CA ALA A 110 15.02 6.82 -11.94
C ALA A 110 14.70 7.48 -10.60
N ALA A 111 14.97 8.79 -10.46
CA ALA A 111 14.61 9.56 -9.27
C ALA A 111 13.08 9.59 -9.04
N ALA A 112 12.30 9.78 -10.10
CA ALA A 112 10.84 9.79 -10.02
C ALA A 112 10.28 8.42 -9.60
N ASP A 113 10.79 7.33 -10.14
CA ASP A 113 10.39 5.97 -9.76
C ASP A 113 10.70 5.66 -8.29
N LEU A 114 11.86 6.09 -7.80
CA LEU A 114 12.25 5.94 -6.39
C LEU A 114 11.34 6.77 -5.46
N LEU A 115 11.14 8.05 -5.79
CA LEU A 115 10.33 8.96 -4.97
C LEU A 115 8.85 8.60 -4.98
N GLY A 116 8.33 8.09 -6.10
CA GLY A 116 6.95 7.63 -6.22
C GLY A 116 6.59 6.51 -5.25
N GLN A 117 7.58 5.77 -4.75
CA GLN A 117 7.38 4.73 -3.74
C GLN A 117 7.74 5.22 -2.34
N ALA A 118 8.77 6.06 -2.23
CA ALA A 118 9.14 6.72 -0.97
C ALA A 118 7.98 7.56 -0.38
N GLU A 119 7.13 8.14 -1.21
CA GLU A 119 6.01 8.98 -0.74
C GLU A 119 4.89 8.21 -0.01
N HIS A 120 4.86 6.87 -0.12
CA HIS A 120 3.82 6.06 0.52
C HIS A 120 3.94 6.00 2.05
N GLY A 121 5.11 6.29 2.62
CA GLY A 121 5.30 6.30 4.05
C GLY A 121 6.73 6.56 4.48
N TYR A 122 6.91 7.13 5.67
CA TYR A 122 8.21 7.53 6.22
C TYR A 122 9.25 6.41 6.34
N ASN A 123 8.82 5.15 6.29
CA ASN A 123 9.65 3.96 6.39
C ASN A 123 9.69 3.13 5.10
N SER A 124 9.33 3.71 3.94
CA SER A 124 9.29 3.02 2.65
C SER A 124 10.67 3.02 1.98
N PRO A 125 11.39 1.88 1.89
CA PRO A 125 12.72 1.86 1.32
C PRO A 125 12.70 2.06 -0.20
N ALA A 126 13.57 2.94 -0.70
CA ALA A 126 13.80 3.16 -2.13
C ALA A 126 15.28 3.00 -2.49
N VAL A 127 15.64 1.93 -3.22
CA VAL A 127 17.03 1.55 -3.50
C VAL A 127 17.34 1.70 -4.99
N LEU A 128 18.44 2.38 -5.31
CA LEU A 128 19.04 2.37 -6.65
C LEU A 128 20.21 1.39 -6.69
N LEU A 129 20.18 0.44 -7.62
CA LEU A 129 21.30 -0.43 -7.95
C LEU A 129 21.82 -0.08 -9.34
N THR A 130 23.05 0.42 -9.41
CA THR A 130 23.71 0.77 -10.66
C THR A 130 25.19 0.42 -10.62
N ASN A 131 25.78 0.21 -11.79
CA ASN A 131 27.22 0.01 -11.97
C ASN A 131 27.96 1.31 -12.38
N SER A 132 27.25 2.43 -12.47
CA SER A 132 27.82 3.75 -12.80
C SER A 132 27.71 4.69 -11.61
N GLU A 133 28.86 5.12 -11.08
CA GLU A 133 28.92 6.13 -10.02
C GLU A 133 28.37 7.48 -10.51
N GLN A 134 28.63 7.83 -11.78
CA GLN A 134 28.10 9.06 -12.38
C GLN A 134 26.56 9.04 -12.39
N PHE A 135 25.96 7.93 -12.86
CA PHE A 135 24.50 7.79 -12.89
C PHE A 135 23.89 7.88 -11.49
N ALA A 136 24.53 7.27 -10.48
CA ALA A 136 24.09 7.36 -9.09
C ALA A 136 24.08 8.82 -8.60
N GLN A 137 25.16 9.56 -8.84
CA GLN A 137 25.28 10.96 -8.43
C GLN A 137 24.29 11.88 -9.15
N GLU A 138 24.05 11.65 -10.44
CA GLU A 138 23.03 12.39 -11.21
C GLU A 138 21.62 12.10 -10.68
N THR A 139 21.31 10.84 -10.37
CA THR A 139 20.01 10.46 -9.79
C THR A 139 19.80 11.11 -8.43
N ILE A 140 20.84 11.20 -7.57
CA ILE A 140 20.75 11.88 -6.28
C ILE A 140 20.42 13.37 -6.45
N LYS A 141 21.04 14.05 -7.43
CA LYS A 141 20.74 15.47 -7.73
C LYS A 141 19.29 15.66 -8.16
N GLU A 142 18.78 14.74 -8.99
CA GLU A 142 17.39 14.78 -9.41
C GLU A 142 16.42 14.50 -8.25
N ILE A 143 16.77 13.60 -7.34
CA ILE A 143 16.00 13.38 -6.10
C ILE A 143 15.93 14.67 -5.27
N GLU A 144 17.07 15.34 -5.04
CA GLU A 144 17.12 16.61 -4.31
C GLU A 144 16.26 17.68 -4.98
N ARG A 145 16.31 17.78 -6.31
CA ARG A 145 15.50 18.73 -7.08
C ARG A 145 14.01 18.40 -6.97
N GLN A 146 13.61 17.15 -7.19
CA GLN A 146 12.20 16.73 -7.17
C GLN A 146 11.58 16.87 -5.78
N LEU A 147 12.34 16.66 -4.71
CA LEU A 147 11.88 16.92 -3.34
C LEU A 147 11.55 18.40 -3.07
N THR A 148 11.99 19.35 -3.89
CA THR A 148 11.57 20.76 -3.76
C THR A 148 10.18 21.05 -4.31
N ILE A 149 9.63 20.15 -5.14
CA ILE A 149 8.35 20.36 -5.85
C ILE A 149 7.25 19.37 -5.43
N LEU A 150 7.61 18.22 -4.87
CA LEU A 150 6.64 17.19 -4.49
C LEU A 150 5.76 17.66 -3.30
N PRO A 151 4.42 17.58 -3.41
CA PRO A 151 3.53 17.83 -2.28
C PRO A 151 3.81 16.90 -1.08
N THR A 152 4.33 15.71 -1.36
CA THR A 152 4.66 14.63 -0.41
C THR A 152 6.13 14.66 0.05
N ALA A 153 6.88 15.73 -0.27
CA ALA A 153 8.33 15.83 -0.02
C ALA A 153 8.74 15.54 1.44
N GLU A 154 7.91 15.91 2.42
CA GLU A 154 8.21 15.63 3.82
C GLU A 154 8.26 14.11 4.11
N VAL A 155 7.35 13.34 3.51
CA VAL A 155 7.27 11.89 3.66
C VAL A 155 8.37 11.22 2.85
N ALA A 156 8.43 11.54 1.56
CA ALA A 156 9.37 10.97 0.61
C ALA A 156 10.83 11.25 1.01
N GLY A 157 11.14 12.48 1.46
CA GLY A 157 12.48 12.86 1.87
C GLY A 157 12.96 12.10 3.11
N LYS A 158 12.09 11.89 4.10
CA LYS A 158 12.42 11.07 5.29
C LYS A 158 12.66 9.61 4.92
N ALA A 159 11.80 9.05 4.05
CA ALA A 159 11.95 7.69 3.55
C ALA A 159 13.26 7.50 2.75
N TRP A 160 13.64 8.50 1.94
CA TRP A 160 14.91 8.52 1.23
C TRP A 160 16.12 8.53 2.19
N GLN A 161 16.11 9.41 3.20
CA GLN A 161 17.24 9.57 4.15
C GLN A 161 17.59 8.29 4.91
N ILE A 162 16.60 7.44 5.23
CA ILE A 162 16.84 6.19 5.96
C ILE A 162 17.26 5.03 5.06
N THR A 163 17.11 5.17 3.74
CA THR A 163 17.45 4.11 2.77
C THR A 163 18.93 4.11 2.40
N VAL A 164 19.62 5.25 2.54
CA VAL A 164 21.03 5.38 2.16
C VAL A 164 21.96 4.72 3.20
N LYS A 165 22.50 3.55 2.85
CA LYS A 165 23.76 2.99 3.37
C LYS A 165 24.54 2.33 2.26
#